data_AF-A0A7X4W1R7-F1
#
_entry.id   AF-A0A7X4W1R7-F1
#
_cell.length_a   1.000
_cell.length_b   1.000
_cell.length_c   1.000
_cell.angle_alpha   90.00
_cell.angle_beta   90.00
_cell.angle_gamma   90.00
#
_symmetry.space_group_name_H-M   'P 1'
#
loop_
_entity.id
_entity.type
_entity.pdbx_description
1 polymer ?
#
loop_
_entity_poly.entity_id
_entity_poly.type
_entity_poly.pdbx_seq_one_letter_code
_entity_poly.pdbx_strand_id
1 'polypeptide(L)'
;MFTDLVSDLDNDSLEPDLLLDVPYVPTDEAVIEEMLSLANVGRKDILYDLGSGDGRIVVAAAKTRDARGIGIDLDPLRVADAMEYAGWTGVEYLVDFIEGSLFTADISEATVVTLYLLDSVNVELRPRLLSTLRPGTRIVSHAFDMGDWRADERRRINGTNLFLWIVPAQVAGMWEWTGADDRQYRVELKQRYQDITGSAWLEGQEAHLEYAELRGNRLTLLLREHDTAPLEHFILCFADGQLESATHQF
;
A
#
# COMPACT_ATOMS: atom_id res chain seq x y z
N MET A 1 69.31 -3.50 -4.14
CA MET A 1 68.10 -3.93 -3.41
C MET A 1 67.25 -2.70 -3.17
N PHE A 2 65.95 -2.89 -3.17
CA PHE A 2 64.92 -1.93 -3.52
C PHE A 2 64.81 -0.72 -2.59
N THR A 3 64.41 0.38 -3.23
CA THR A 3 64.13 1.72 -2.71
C THR A 3 62.81 1.72 -1.95
N ASP A 4 62.81 2.21 -0.71
CA ASP A 4 61.59 2.56 0.03
C ASP A 4 60.97 3.81 -0.61
N LEU A 5 59.91 3.58 -1.38
CA LEU A 5 59.03 4.61 -1.92
C LEU A 5 57.73 4.56 -1.14
N VAL A 6 57.54 5.62 -0.35
CA VAL A 6 56.25 6.06 0.14
C VAL A 6 55.39 6.42 -1.08
N SER A 7 54.47 5.54 -1.47
CA SER A 7 53.33 5.84 -2.32
C SER A 7 52.31 4.71 -2.18
N ASP A 8 51.03 5.10 -2.16
CA ASP A 8 49.84 4.23 -2.22
C ASP A 8 49.28 3.79 -0.86
N LEU A 9 49.20 4.76 0.06
CA LEU A 9 48.05 4.85 0.96
C LEU A 9 46.98 5.68 0.26
N ASP A 10 46.26 5.07 -0.67
CA ASP A 10 44.97 5.58 -1.12
C ASP A 10 44.10 4.42 -1.55
N ASN A 11 42.86 4.45 -1.05
CA ASN A 11 41.69 3.85 -1.68
C ASN A 11 41.42 2.35 -1.44
N ASP A 12 41.28 1.97 -0.17
CA ASP A 12 40.16 1.11 0.22
C ASP A 12 39.28 1.92 1.18
N SER A 13 38.51 2.83 0.60
CA SER A 13 37.24 3.26 1.18
C SER A 13 36.36 2.03 1.29
N LEU A 14 36.53 1.29 2.39
CA LEU A 14 35.47 0.51 2.98
C LEU A 14 34.32 1.49 3.17
N GLU A 15 33.35 1.47 2.25
CA GLU A 15 32.14 2.25 2.44
C GLU A 15 31.58 1.86 3.80
N PRO A 16 31.39 2.85 4.68
CA PRO A 16 31.08 2.61 6.07
C PRO A 16 29.77 1.84 6.12
N ASP A 17 29.68 0.89 7.05
CA ASP A 17 28.47 0.20 7.48
C ASP A 17 27.23 0.68 6.75
N LEU A 18 26.71 -0.18 5.86
CA LEU A 18 25.36 -0.10 5.32
C LEU A 18 24.41 -0.12 6.53
N LEU A 19 24.32 1.01 7.22
CA LEU A 19 23.61 1.20 8.45
C LEU A 19 22.18 0.83 8.11
N LEU A 20 21.71 -0.29 8.65
CA LEU A 20 20.29 -0.55 8.74
C LEU A 20 19.69 0.67 9.45
N ASP A 21 19.16 1.62 8.69
CA ASP A 21 18.59 2.89 9.19
C ASP A 21 17.40 2.65 10.13
N VAL A 22 16.95 1.39 10.25
CA VAL A 22 15.91 0.91 11.15
C VAL A 22 16.49 -0.23 12.02
N PRO A 23 16.50 -0.11 13.36
CA PRO A 23 16.94 -1.19 14.22
C PRO A 23 15.95 -2.36 14.18
N TYR A 24 16.45 -3.60 14.25
CA TYR A 24 15.58 -4.77 14.35
C TYR A 24 14.87 -4.79 15.71
N VAL A 25 13.55 -4.55 15.69
CA VAL A 25 12.65 -4.75 16.81
C VAL A 25 11.50 -5.62 16.33
N PRO A 26 11.30 -6.80 16.92
CA PRO A 26 10.24 -7.68 16.48
C PRO A 26 8.84 -7.17 16.84
N THR A 27 7.86 -7.40 15.96
CA THR A 27 6.43 -7.21 16.28
C THR A 27 5.91 -8.38 17.12
N ASP A 28 5.15 -8.08 18.18
CA ASP A 28 4.51 -9.09 19.05
C ASP A 28 3.39 -9.84 18.33
N GLU A 29 3.21 -11.14 18.63
CA GLU A 29 2.22 -12.00 17.96
C GLU A 29 0.79 -11.43 17.98
N ALA A 30 0.36 -10.85 19.10
CA ALA A 30 -0.97 -10.23 19.22
C ALA A 30 -1.13 -9.02 18.29
N VAL A 31 -0.05 -8.26 18.06
CA VAL A 31 -0.04 -7.12 17.13
C VAL A 31 -0.04 -7.63 15.68
N ILE A 32 0.71 -8.70 15.38
CA ILE A 32 0.70 -9.34 14.06
C ILE A 32 -0.72 -9.80 13.69
N GLU A 33 -1.39 -10.52 14.59
CA GLU A 33 -2.77 -10.97 14.34
C GLU A 33 -3.71 -9.79 14.07
N GLU A 34 -3.58 -8.70 14.83
CA GLU A 34 -4.39 -7.51 14.61
C GLU A 34 -4.05 -6.82 13.28
N MET A 35 -2.78 -6.76 12.86
CA MET A 35 -2.38 -6.25 11.55
C MET A 35 -3.00 -7.08 10.41
N LEU A 36 -2.90 -8.40 10.49
CA LEU A 36 -3.48 -9.32 9.49
C LEU A 36 -5.02 -9.27 9.48
N SER A 37 -5.64 -9.06 10.64
CA SER A 37 -7.09 -8.85 10.77
C SER A 37 -7.53 -7.51 10.17
N LEU A 38 -6.82 -6.43 10.48
CA LEU A 38 -7.09 -5.08 9.97
C LEU A 38 -6.99 -5.00 8.45
N ALA A 39 -5.98 -5.65 7.84
CA ALA A 39 -5.89 -5.80 6.38
C ALA A 39 -6.86 -6.84 5.79
N ASN A 40 -7.62 -7.56 6.61
CA ASN A 40 -8.47 -8.67 6.17
C ASN A 40 -7.68 -9.66 5.28
N VAL A 41 -6.47 -10.04 5.72
CA VAL A 41 -5.59 -10.96 5.00
C VAL A 41 -6.23 -12.34 4.89
N GLY A 42 -6.25 -12.90 3.69
CA GLY A 42 -6.75 -14.26 3.44
C GLY A 42 -6.02 -14.98 2.31
N ARG A 43 -6.42 -16.23 2.04
CA ARG A 43 -5.74 -17.14 1.07
C ARG A 43 -5.57 -16.64 -0.37
N LYS A 44 -6.24 -15.57 -0.76
CA LYS A 44 -6.10 -14.96 -2.09
C LYS A 44 -5.00 -13.90 -2.13
N ASP A 45 -4.45 -13.57 -0.97
CA ASP A 45 -3.48 -12.50 -0.83
C ASP A 45 -2.06 -12.97 -1.10
N ILE A 46 -1.28 -12.04 -1.63
CA ILE A 46 0.18 -12.09 -1.67
C ILE A 46 0.62 -10.95 -0.77
N LEU A 47 1.06 -11.30 0.44
CA LEU A 47 1.52 -10.35 1.44
C LEU A 47 3.00 -10.09 1.25
N TYR A 48 3.37 -8.82 1.18
CA TYR A 48 4.77 -8.38 1.19
C TYR A 48 5.07 -7.72 2.53
N ASP A 49 6.13 -8.15 3.20
CA ASP A 49 6.62 -7.50 4.42
C ASP A 49 7.94 -6.79 4.12
N LEU A 50 7.95 -5.45 4.21
CA LEU A 50 9.11 -4.63 3.84
C LEU A 50 9.91 -4.29 5.10
N GLY A 51 11.12 -4.85 5.20
CA GLY A 51 11.87 -4.93 6.45
C GLY A 51 11.41 -6.13 7.28
N SER A 52 11.40 -7.33 6.67
CA SER A 52 10.73 -8.50 7.25
C SER A 52 11.37 -9.11 8.49
N GLY A 53 12.62 -8.75 8.79
CA GLY A 53 13.36 -9.27 9.93
C GLY A 53 13.41 -10.81 9.94
N ASP A 54 13.02 -11.42 11.05
CA ASP A 54 12.94 -12.89 11.19
C ASP A 54 11.71 -13.52 10.48
N GLY A 55 11.03 -12.76 9.62
CA GLY A 55 9.94 -13.26 8.77
C GLY A 55 8.63 -13.55 9.50
N ARG A 56 8.50 -13.17 10.77
CA ARG A 56 7.37 -13.56 11.62
C ARG A 56 5.99 -13.15 11.09
N ILE A 57 5.87 -11.99 10.43
CA ILE A 57 4.59 -11.53 9.86
C ILE A 57 4.23 -12.39 8.65
N VAL A 58 5.20 -12.61 7.75
CA VAL A 58 5.06 -13.44 6.55
C VAL A 58 4.68 -14.88 6.92
N VAL A 59 5.40 -15.47 7.88
CA VAL A 59 5.13 -16.83 8.38
C VAL A 59 3.77 -16.91 9.07
N ALA A 60 3.39 -15.92 9.88
CA ALA A 60 2.07 -15.89 10.51
C ALA A 60 0.95 -15.82 9.47
N ALA A 61 1.07 -14.98 8.44
CA ALA A 61 0.10 -14.87 7.36
C ALA A 61 -0.09 -16.19 6.61
N ALA A 62 1.00 -16.88 6.27
CA ALA A 62 0.93 -18.20 5.64
C ALA A 62 0.28 -19.24 6.57
N LYS A 63 0.73 -19.30 7.83
CA LYS A 63 0.28 -20.31 8.80
C LYS A 63 -1.20 -20.16 9.19
N THR A 64 -1.69 -18.94 9.38
CA THR A 64 -3.03 -18.70 9.94
C THR A 64 -4.06 -18.32 8.88
N ARG A 65 -3.63 -17.77 7.73
CA ARG A 65 -4.53 -17.27 6.67
C ARG A 65 -4.36 -17.96 5.33
N ASP A 66 -3.42 -18.90 5.20
CA ASP A 66 -3.10 -19.60 3.95
C ASP A 66 -2.73 -18.62 2.81
N ALA A 67 -2.19 -17.46 3.18
CA ALA A 67 -1.76 -16.43 2.24
C ALA A 67 -0.35 -16.75 1.73
N ARG A 68 -0.05 -16.36 0.49
CA ARG A 68 1.34 -16.34 0.01
C ARG A 68 2.06 -15.15 0.61
N GLY A 69 3.34 -15.30 0.89
CA GLY A 69 4.11 -14.28 1.60
C GLY A 69 5.50 -14.07 0.99
N ILE A 70 5.93 -12.81 0.88
CA ILE A 70 7.30 -12.45 0.48
C ILE A 70 7.85 -11.46 1.51
N GLY A 71 8.93 -11.84 2.19
CA GLY A 71 9.66 -10.93 3.07
C GLY A 71 10.85 -10.31 2.33
N ILE A 72 11.07 -9.02 2.49
CA ILE A 72 12.24 -8.32 1.95
C ILE A 72 13.02 -7.72 3.12
N ASP A 73 14.30 -8.05 3.24
CA ASP A 73 15.18 -7.49 4.25
C ASP A 73 16.57 -7.22 3.67
N LEU A 74 17.26 -6.19 4.18
CA LEU A 74 18.64 -5.89 3.76
C LEU A 74 19.67 -6.78 4.47
N ASP A 75 19.36 -7.28 5.67
CA ASP A 75 20.30 -8.10 6.43
C ASP A 75 20.20 -9.58 6.01
N PRO A 76 21.25 -10.16 5.37
CA PRO A 76 21.24 -11.56 4.97
C PRO A 76 21.08 -12.53 6.15
N LEU A 77 21.47 -12.13 7.37
CA LEU A 77 21.25 -12.96 8.56
C LEU A 77 19.76 -13.00 8.95
N ARG A 78 19.02 -11.88 8.78
CA ARG A 78 17.57 -11.86 9.00
C ARG A 78 16.84 -12.73 7.98
N VAL A 79 17.24 -12.66 6.71
CA VAL A 79 16.72 -13.53 5.64
C VAL A 79 16.95 -15.01 5.94
N ALA A 80 18.16 -15.37 6.39
CA ALA A 80 18.47 -16.76 6.77
C ALA A 80 17.61 -17.25 7.94
N ASP A 81 17.48 -16.43 9.01
CA ASP A 81 16.62 -16.74 10.16
C ASP A 81 15.15 -16.93 9.74
N ALA A 82 14.66 -16.09 8.82
CA ALA A 82 13.30 -16.16 8.30
C ALA A 82 13.03 -17.44 7.50
N MET A 83 13.98 -17.83 6.64
CA MET A 83 13.91 -19.09 5.89
C MET A 83 13.91 -20.30 6.83
N GLU A 84 14.77 -20.30 7.86
CA GLU A 84 14.80 -21.37 8.85
C GLU A 84 13.47 -21.43 9.63
N TYR A 85 12.95 -20.29 10.06
CA TYR A 85 11.68 -20.21 10.79
C TYR A 85 10.49 -20.71 9.97
N ALA A 86 10.44 -20.38 8.68
CA ALA A 86 9.42 -20.88 7.76
C ALA A 86 9.48 -22.41 7.62
N GLY A 87 10.68 -22.98 7.45
CA GLY A 87 10.87 -24.43 7.36
C GLY A 87 10.51 -25.17 8.65
N TRP A 88 10.89 -24.63 9.81
CA TRP A 88 10.53 -25.21 11.11
C TRP A 88 9.01 -25.16 11.37
N THR A 89 8.34 -24.15 10.81
CA THR A 89 6.89 -23.98 10.92
C THR A 89 6.12 -24.80 9.87
N GLY A 90 6.80 -25.29 8.83
CA GLY A 90 6.21 -26.09 7.76
C GLY A 90 5.39 -25.27 6.77
N VAL A 91 5.76 -24.00 6.51
CA VAL A 91 5.07 -23.11 5.57
C VAL A 91 5.98 -22.62 4.43
N GLU A 92 7.17 -23.18 4.29
CA GLU A 92 8.18 -22.81 3.29
C GLU A 92 7.70 -22.92 1.83
N TYR A 93 6.60 -23.64 1.57
CA TYR A 93 5.99 -23.74 0.24
C TYR A 93 5.04 -22.56 -0.09
N LEU A 94 4.70 -21.72 0.89
CA LEU A 94 3.85 -20.53 0.73
C LEU A 94 4.63 -19.21 0.80
N VAL A 95 5.86 -19.25 1.30
CA VAL A 95 6.64 -18.04 1.61
C VAL A 95 7.99 -18.05 0.95
N ASP A 96 8.49 -16.86 0.63
CA ASP A 96 9.86 -16.63 0.16
C ASP A 96 10.46 -15.40 0.86
N PHE A 97 11.79 -15.33 0.90
CA PHE A 97 12.52 -14.22 1.52
C PHE A 97 13.64 -13.74 0.60
N ILE A 98 13.67 -12.45 0.37
CA ILE A 98 14.56 -11.81 -0.60
C ILE A 98 15.49 -10.87 0.16
N GLU A 99 16.80 -11.10 0.04
CA GLU A 99 17.80 -10.11 0.43
C GLU A 99 17.75 -8.94 -0.55
N GLY A 100 17.41 -7.75 -0.07
CA GLY A 100 17.32 -6.59 -0.92
C GLY A 100 16.74 -5.36 -0.24
N SER A 101 16.90 -4.22 -0.91
CA SER A 101 16.34 -2.96 -0.45
C SER A 101 14.85 -2.89 -0.76
N LEU A 102 14.05 -2.55 0.26
CA LEU A 102 12.62 -2.25 0.12
C LEU A 102 12.34 -1.08 -0.84
N PHE A 103 13.33 -0.23 -1.12
CA PHE A 103 13.20 0.89 -2.05
C PHE A 103 13.32 0.48 -3.52
N THR A 104 13.87 -0.70 -3.81
CA THR A 104 14.16 -1.17 -5.17
C THR A 104 13.45 -2.47 -5.53
N ALA A 105 13.10 -3.31 -4.55
CA ALA A 105 12.42 -4.58 -4.75
C ALA A 105 11.08 -4.42 -5.51
N ASP A 106 10.78 -5.35 -6.42
CA ASP A 106 9.50 -5.38 -7.12
C ASP A 106 8.38 -5.84 -6.17
N ILE A 107 7.41 -4.94 -5.95
CA ILE A 107 6.26 -5.13 -5.06
C ILE A 107 4.94 -5.08 -5.83
N SER A 108 4.96 -5.07 -7.17
CA SER A 108 3.78 -4.85 -8.02
C SER A 108 2.72 -5.97 -7.94
N GLU A 109 3.09 -7.15 -7.45
CA GLU A 109 2.19 -8.28 -7.20
C GLU A 109 1.51 -8.22 -5.82
N ALA A 110 1.97 -7.36 -4.91
CA ALA A 110 1.46 -7.31 -3.55
C ALA A 110 -0.03 -6.90 -3.52
N THR A 111 -0.84 -7.73 -2.85
CA THR A 111 -2.24 -7.38 -2.52
C THR A 111 -2.36 -6.84 -1.11
N VAL A 112 -1.37 -7.12 -0.26
CA VAL A 112 -1.19 -6.58 1.09
C VAL A 112 0.29 -6.25 1.29
N VAL A 113 0.58 -5.10 1.90
CA VAL A 113 1.93 -4.74 2.36
C VAL A 113 1.89 -4.52 3.87
N THR A 114 2.86 -5.07 4.60
CA THR A 114 3.07 -4.79 6.02
C THR A 114 4.38 -4.04 6.23
N LEU A 115 4.37 -3.12 7.21
CA LEU A 115 5.49 -2.25 7.54
C LEU A 115 5.67 -2.18 9.05
N TYR A 116 6.91 -2.32 9.52
CA TYR A 116 7.32 -1.85 10.85
C TYR A 116 8.70 -1.19 10.74
N LEU A 117 8.70 0.08 10.34
CA LEU A 117 9.91 0.83 9.98
C LEU A 117 10.08 2.05 10.89
N LEU A 118 10.03 3.26 10.31
CA LEU A 118 10.00 4.57 10.98
C LEU A 118 9.13 5.53 10.15
N ASP A 119 8.60 6.60 10.75
CA ASP A 119 7.79 7.60 10.04
C ASP A 119 8.51 8.20 8.83
N SER A 120 9.80 8.52 8.96
CA SER A 120 10.62 9.09 7.87
C SER A 120 10.77 8.13 6.70
N VAL A 121 11.02 6.85 6.99
CA VAL A 121 11.17 5.80 5.98
C VAL A 121 9.84 5.54 5.27
N ASN A 122 8.74 5.52 6.02
CA ASN A 122 7.39 5.39 5.47
C ASN A 122 7.05 6.53 4.50
N VAL A 123 7.39 7.78 4.85
CA VAL A 123 7.17 8.95 3.99
C VAL A 123 8.03 8.89 2.73
N GLU A 124 9.27 8.43 2.83
CA GLU A 124 10.17 8.24 1.68
C GLU A 124 9.69 7.12 0.75
N LEU A 125 9.14 6.04 1.31
CA LEU A 125 8.64 4.89 0.56
C LEU A 125 7.29 5.14 -0.13
N ARG A 126 6.45 6.01 0.45
CA ARG A 126 5.08 6.29 -0.01
C ARG A 126 4.94 6.59 -1.51
N PRO A 127 5.77 7.43 -2.17
CA PRO A 127 5.67 7.65 -3.61
C PRO A 127 5.81 6.37 -4.43
N ARG A 128 6.66 5.42 -4.00
CA ARG A 128 6.81 4.11 -4.63
C ARG A 128 5.59 3.23 -4.40
N LEU A 129 5.06 3.20 -3.18
CA LEU A 129 3.83 2.45 -2.86
C LEU A 129 2.67 2.90 -3.76
N LEU A 130 2.48 4.21 -3.91
CA LEU A 130 1.39 4.77 -4.73
C LEU A 130 1.59 4.57 -6.24
N SER A 131 2.82 4.49 -6.73
CA SER A 131 3.11 4.32 -8.17
C SER A 131 3.23 2.86 -8.61
N THR A 132 3.53 1.94 -7.70
CA THR A 132 3.83 0.54 -8.02
C THR A 132 2.67 -0.39 -7.67
N LEU A 133 1.96 -0.12 -6.57
CA LEU A 133 0.90 -0.99 -6.10
C LEU A 133 -0.41 -0.75 -6.85
N ARG A 134 -1.18 -1.82 -7.02
CA ARG A 134 -2.47 -1.73 -7.70
C ARG A 134 -3.49 -1.03 -6.80
N PRO A 135 -4.46 -0.30 -7.39
CA PRO A 135 -5.57 0.24 -6.63
C PRO A 135 -6.31 -0.87 -5.86
N GLY A 136 -6.55 -0.63 -4.57
CA GLY A 136 -7.14 -1.62 -3.67
C GLY A 136 -6.13 -2.46 -2.87
N THR A 137 -4.83 -2.41 -3.20
CA THR A 137 -3.79 -2.98 -2.32
C THR A 137 -3.88 -2.32 -0.95
N ARG A 138 -3.83 -3.14 0.11
CA ARG A 138 -3.91 -2.67 1.50
C ARG A 138 -2.51 -2.58 2.08
N ILE A 139 -2.22 -1.51 2.81
CA ILE A 139 -0.95 -1.31 3.48
C ILE A 139 -1.23 -1.17 4.97
N VAL A 140 -0.59 -2.00 5.81
CA VAL A 140 -0.71 -1.93 7.27
C VAL A 140 0.63 -1.59 7.88
N SER A 141 0.68 -0.51 8.66
CA SER A 141 1.89 -0.07 9.36
C SER A 141 1.73 -0.22 10.86
N HIS A 142 2.76 -0.76 11.51
CA HIS A 142 2.91 -0.83 12.95
C HIS A 142 3.59 0.44 13.47
N ALA A 143 2.93 1.12 14.41
CA ALA A 143 3.38 2.31 15.14
C ALA A 143 3.54 3.61 14.35
N PHE A 144 3.90 3.54 13.06
CA PHE A 144 4.33 4.68 12.26
C PHE A 144 3.33 5.05 11.14
N ASP A 145 3.11 6.35 10.95
CA ASP A 145 2.22 6.95 9.95
C ASP A 145 2.95 7.13 8.60
N MET A 146 2.27 7.68 7.60
CA MET A 146 2.81 8.07 6.29
C MET A 146 2.62 9.57 6.04
N GLY A 147 2.80 10.42 7.05
CA GLY A 147 2.79 11.88 6.91
C GLY A 147 1.43 12.45 6.51
N ASP A 148 1.36 13.16 5.37
CA ASP A 148 0.13 13.80 4.90
C ASP A 148 -0.86 12.86 4.19
N TRP A 149 -0.52 11.58 4.02
CA TRP A 149 -1.47 10.58 3.53
C TRP A 149 -2.24 9.99 4.70
N ARG A 150 -3.47 10.49 4.91
CA ARG A 150 -4.34 10.06 6.00
C ARG A 150 -4.66 8.57 5.88
N ALA A 151 -4.55 7.83 6.98
CA ALA A 151 -4.99 6.44 7.07
C ALA A 151 -6.51 6.32 6.91
N ASP A 152 -6.94 5.27 6.20
CA ASP A 152 -8.36 4.92 6.05
C ASP A 152 -8.93 4.34 7.34
N GLU A 153 -8.11 3.61 8.10
CA GLU A 153 -8.45 3.13 9.43
C GLU A 153 -7.25 3.20 10.38
N ARG A 154 -7.52 3.46 11.66
CA ARG A 154 -6.54 3.43 12.74
C ARG A 154 -7.07 2.60 13.89
N ARG A 155 -6.28 1.66 14.37
CA ARG A 155 -6.57 0.86 15.57
C ARG A 155 -5.49 1.04 16.63
N ARG A 156 -5.84 0.82 17.89
CA ARG A 156 -4.89 0.86 19.00
C ARG A 156 -4.90 -0.48 19.73
N ILE A 157 -3.74 -1.10 19.87
CA ILE A 157 -3.55 -2.38 20.56
C ILE A 157 -2.28 -2.30 21.41
N ASN A 158 -2.35 -2.75 22.67
CA ASN A 158 -1.23 -2.76 23.62
C ASN A 158 -0.45 -1.44 23.74
N GLY A 159 -1.14 -0.31 23.57
CA GLY A 159 -0.54 1.02 23.62
C GLY A 159 -0.02 1.55 22.28
N THR A 160 0.14 0.71 21.27
CA THR A 160 0.64 1.05 19.93
C THR A 160 -0.49 1.29 18.93
N ASN A 161 -0.25 2.14 17.92
CA ASN A 161 -1.18 2.37 16.82
C ASN A 161 -0.88 1.44 15.65
N LEU A 162 -1.93 0.94 15.02
CA LEU A 162 -1.89 0.32 13.70
C LEU A 162 -2.64 1.22 12.73
N PHE A 163 -2.09 1.39 11.54
CA PHE A 163 -2.65 2.21 10.49
C PHE A 163 -2.90 1.38 9.25
N LEU A 164 -4.04 1.59 8.59
CA LEU A 164 -4.40 0.96 7.33
C LEU A 164 -4.58 2.04 6.26
N TRP A 165 -3.96 1.81 5.11
CA TRP A 165 -4.25 2.54 3.88
C TRP A 165 -4.70 1.58 2.80
N ILE A 166 -5.53 2.07 1.89
CA ILE A 166 -5.94 1.39 0.68
C ILE A 166 -5.45 2.25 -0.49
N VAL A 167 -4.58 1.69 -1.33
CA VAL A 167 -4.00 2.39 -2.47
C VAL A 167 -5.13 2.88 -3.39
N PRO A 168 -5.32 4.20 -3.57
CA PRO A 168 -6.41 4.74 -4.38
C PRO A 168 -6.09 4.65 -5.88
N ALA A 169 -7.10 4.43 -6.72
CA ALA A 169 -6.96 4.59 -8.17
C ALA A 169 -6.67 6.05 -8.53
N GLN A 170 -5.94 6.26 -9.63
CA GLN A 170 -5.73 7.61 -10.18
C GLN A 170 -6.98 8.01 -10.95
N VAL A 171 -7.75 8.95 -10.38
CA VAL A 171 -9.04 9.41 -10.92
C VAL A 171 -9.05 10.92 -11.20
N ALA A 172 -7.94 11.63 -10.99
CA ALA A 172 -7.82 13.03 -11.40
C ALA A 172 -8.00 13.16 -12.92
N GLY A 173 -8.81 14.12 -13.35
CA GLY A 173 -9.10 14.36 -14.76
C GLY A 173 -10.58 14.41 -15.08
N MET A 174 -10.90 14.35 -16.38
CA MET A 174 -12.26 14.39 -16.88
C MET A 174 -12.77 12.98 -17.17
N TRP A 175 -13.97 12.68 -16.71
CA TRP A 175 -14.65 11.40 -16.95
C TRP A 175 -16.05 11.65 -17.47
N GLU A 176 -16.43 10.93 -18.51
CA GLU A 176 -17.75 10.98 -19.14
C GLU A 176 -18.32 9.57 -19.24
N TRP A 177 -19.61 9.41 -18.94
CA TRP A 177 -20.32 8.14 -19.10
C TRP A 177 -21.80 8.36 -19.39
N THR A 178 -22.45 7.32 -19.90
CA THR A 178 -23.89 7.30 -20.13
C THR A 178 -24.57 6.50 -19.00
N GLY A 179 -25.57 7.09 -18.35
CA GLY A 179 -26.38 6.45 -17.31
C GLY A 179 -27.35 5.41 -17.88
N ALA A 180 -28.01 4.67 -16.97
CA ALA A 180 -29.03 3.69 -17.36
C ALA A 180 -30.33 4.33 -17.90
N ASP A 181 -30.47 5.64 -17.71
CA ASP A 181 -31.54 6.50 -18.21
C ASP A 181 -31.19 7.20 -19.53
N ASP A 182 -30.12 6.76 -20.21
CA ASP A 182 -29.55 7.31 -21.44
C ASP A 182 -29.02 8.76 -21.31
N ARG A 183 -28.96 9.33 -20.10
CA ARG A 183 -28.37 10.66 -19.87
C ARG A 183 -26.85 10.59 -19.84
N GLN A 184 -26.22 11.64 -20.34
CA GLN A 184 -24.79 11.87 -20.31
C GLN A 184 -24.41 12.55 -19.00
N TYR A 185 -23.43 11.95 -18.32
CA TYR A 185 -22.85 12.45 -17.10
C TYR A 185 -21.37 12.76 -17.33
N ARG A 186 -20.91 13.84 -16.73
CA ARG A 186 -19.51 14.23 -16.75
C ARG A 186 -19.05 14.71 -15.40
N VAL A 187 -17.81 14.41 -15.03
CA VAL A 187 -17.13 15.03 -13.90
C VAL A 187 -15.72 15.47 -14.27
N GLU A 188 -15.23 16.51 -13.60
CA GLU A 188 -13.84 16.92 -13.61
C GLU A 188 -13.33 16.85 -12.17
N LEU A 189 -12.41 15.93 -11.92
CA LEU A 189 -11.96 15.58 -10.58
C LEU A 189 -10.54 16.07 -10.31
N LYS A 190 -10.35 16.60 -9.10
CA LYS A 190 -9.06 16.81 -8.46
C LYS A 190 -8.90 15.78 -7.36
N GLN A 191 -7.68 15.26 -7.24
CA GLN A 191 -7.38 14.18 -6.31
C GLN A 191 -6.14 14.51 -5.48
N ARG A 192 -6.22 14.21 -4.19
CA ARG A 192 -5.06 14.02 -3.32
C ARG A 192 -5.25 12.72 -2.55
N TYR A 193 -4.49 11.69 -2.92
CA TYR A 193 -4.67 10.33 -2.40
C TYR A 193 -6.14 9.85 -2.57
N GLN A 194 -6.84 9.54 -1.48
CA GLN A 194 -8.26 9.17 -1.50
C GLN A 194 -9.23 10.38 -1.43
N ASP A 195 -8.73 11.58 -1.17
CA ASP A 195 -9.57 12.77 -1.06
C ASP A 195 -9.88 13.33 -2.46
N ILE A 196 -11.17 13.33 -2.81
CA ILE A 196 -11.68 13.74 -4.12
C ILE A 196 -12.52 15.01 -4.01
N THR A 197 -12.29 15.94 -4.92
CA THR A 197 -13.11 17.13 -5.14
C THR A 197 -13.32 17.35 -6.63
N GLY A 198 -14.30 18.14 -7.04
CA GLY A 198 -14.51 18.37 -8.46
C GLY A 198 -15.81 19.09 -8.79
N SER A 199 -16.11 19.11 -10.07
CA SER A 199 -17.33 19.64 -10.66
C SER A 199 -18.02 18.56 -11.47
N ALA A 200 -19.34 18.66 -11.62
CA ALA A 200 -20.15 17.70 -12.34
C ALA A 200 -21.04 18.40 -13.39
N TRP A 201 -21.41 17.67 -14.43
CA TRP A 201 -22.36 18.10 -15.45
C TRP A 201 -23.28 16.94 -15.84
N LEU A 202 -24.57 17.26 -16.03
CA LEU A 202 -25.61 16.34 -16.49
C LEU A 202 -26.20 16.93 -17.77
N GLU A 203 -26.22 16.17 -18.88
CA GLU A 203 -26.68 16.66 -20.19
C GLU A 203 -26.00 17.98 -20.63
N GLY A 204 -24.74 18.17 -20.23
CA GLY A 204 -23.96 19.38 -20.49
C GLY A 204 -24.29 20.59 -19.61
N GLN A 205 -25.29 20.50 -18.72
CA GLN A 205 -25.59 21.54 -17.73
C GLN A 205 -24.79 21.30 -16.45
N GLU A 206 -24.35 22.37 -15.80
CA GLU A 206 -23.62 22.28 -14.52
C GLU A 206 -24.54 21.68 -13.44
N ALA A 207 -23.96 20.76 -12.66
CA ALA A 207 -24.63 20.03 -11.60
C ALA A 207 -23.77 20.01 -10.34
N HIS A 208 -24.37 19.63 -9.23
CA HIS A 208 -23.70 19.54 -7.94
C HIS A 208 -23.08 18.16 -7.74
N LEU A 209 -21.79 18.14 -7.40
CA LEU A 209 -21.13 16.98 -6.82
C LEU A 209 -21.30 17.04 -5.30
N GLU A 210 -22.30 16.32 -4.80
CA GLU A 210 -22.71 16.35 -3.38
C GLU A 210 -21.81 15.49 -2.51
N TYR A 211 -21.28 14.41 -3.08
CA TYR A 211 -20.43 13.47 -2.37
C TYR A 211 -19.48 12.78 -3.34
N ALA A 212 -18.23 12.59 -2.91
CA ALA A 212 -17.23 11.79 -3.60
C ALA A 212 -16.41 11.00 -2.56
N GLU A 213 -16.37 9.68 -2.70
CA GLU A 213 -15.55 8.79 -1.87
C GLU A 213 -14.78 7.82 -2.76
N LEU A 214 -13.45 7.88 -2.68
CA LEU A 214 -12.58 6.94 -3.36
C LEU A 214 -12.06 5.92 -2.36
N ARG A 215 -12.31 4.64 -2.64
CA ARG A 215 -11.76 3.53 -1.86
C ARG A 215 -11.20 2.47 -2.80
N GLY A 216 -9.87 2.33 -2.79
CA GLY A 216 -9.19 1.44 -3.72
C GLY A 216 -9.47 1.84 -5.16
N ASN A 217 -10.07 0.93 -5.92
CA ASN A 217 -10.42 1.14 -7.31
C ASN A 217 -11.85 1.67 -7.54
N ARG A 218 -12.58 1.97 -6.47
CA ARG A 218 -14.00 2.32 -6.50
C ARG A 218 -14.21 3.77 -6.09
N LEU A 219 -14.84 4.55 -6.96
CA LEU A 219 -15.28 5.92 -6.69
C LEU A 219 -16.80 5.96 -6.59
N THR A 220 -17.31 6.31 -5.42
CA THR A 220 -18.73 6.56 -5.18
C THR A 220 -19.00 8.05 -5.38
N LEU A 221 -19.98 8.38 -6.22
CA LEU A 221 -20.41 9.75 -6.49
C LEU A 221 -21.90 9.92 -6.19
N LEU A 222 -22.26 11.01 -5.53
CA LEU A 222 -23.64 11.49 -5.48
C LEU A 222 -23.71 12.81 -6.26
N LEU A 223 -24.51 12.81 -7.32
CA LEU A 223 -24.69 13.96 -8.20
C LEU A 223 -26.12 14.50 -8.06
N ARG A 224 -26.29 15.80 -8.24
CA ARG A 224 -27.61 16.44 -8.25
C ARG A 224 -27.68 17.51 -9.33
N GLU A 225 -28.67 17.42 -10.20
CA GLU A 225 -28.83 18.38 -11.32
C GLU A 225 -29.10 19.81 -10.83
N HIS A 226 -29.97 19.96 -9.82
CA HIS A 226 -30.31 21.24 -9.18
C HIS A 226 -30.87 20.96 -7.77
N ASP A 227 -30.93 21.96 -6.89
CA ASP A 227 -31.23 21.77 -5.45
C ASP A 227 -32.41 20.85 -5.10
N THR A 228 -33.47 20.83 -5.93
CA THR A 228 -34.68 20.02 -5.72
C THR A 228 -34.72 18.69 -6.50
N ALA A 229 -33.73 18.43 -7.35
CA ALA A 229 -33.63 17.21 -8.14
C ALA A 229 -33.32 15.99 -7.25
N PRO A 230 -33.70 14.77 -7.66
CA PRO A 230 -33.24 13.55 -7.01
C PRO A 230 -31.70 13.44 -7.06
N LEU A 231 -31.14 12.73 -6.08
CA LEU A 231 -29.72 12.38 -6.08
C LEU A 231 -29.50 11.19 -7.02
N GLU A 232 -28.55 11.35 -7.93
CA GLU A 232 -28.08 10.28 -8.81
C GLU A 232 -26.86 9.64 -8.15
N HIS A 233 -26.94 8.35 -7.86
CA HIS A 233 -25.89 7.62 -7.15
C HIS A 233 -25.12 6.74 -8.12
N PHE A 234 -23.84 7.02 -8.29
CA PHE A 234 -22.96 6.25 -9.16
C PHE A 234 -21.82 5.59 -8.40
N ILE A 235 -21.52 4.35 -8.83
CA ILE A 235 -20.27 3.68 -8.50
C ILE A 235 -19.46 3.53 -9.79
N LEU A 236 -18.32 4.21 -9.82
CA LEU A 236 -17.33 4.12 -10.89
C LEU A 236 -16.21 3.17 -10.44
N CYS A 237 -15.84 2.23 -11.30
CA CYS A 237 -14.71 1.33 -11.08
C CYS A 237 -13.59 1.64 -12.06
N PHE A 238 -12.36 1.70 -11.56
CA PHE A 238 -11.18 2.01 -12.35
C PHE A 238 -10.21 0.83 -12.40
N ALA A 239 -9.56 0.65 -13.53
CA ALA A 239 -8.48 -0.32 -13.72
C ALA A 239 -7.47 0.26 -14.72
N ASP A 240 -6.17 0.07 -14.45
CA ASP A 240 -5.09 0.52 -15.34
C ASP A 240 -5.19 1.99 -15.80
N GLY A 241 -5.67 2.86 -14.92
CA GLY A 241 -5.85 4.30 -15.19
C GLY A 241 -7.03 4.63 -16.12
N GLN A 242 -7.95 3.69 -16.35
CA GLN A 242 -9.14 3.85 -17.17
C GLN A 242 -10.42 3.62 -16.35
N LEU A 243 -11.52 4.25 -16.76
CA LEU A 243 -12.86 3.96 -16.24
C LEU A 243 -13.36 2.65 -16.87
N GLU A 244 -13.51 1.61 -16.06
CA GLU A 244 -13.94 0.28 -16.49
C GLU A 244 -15.47 0.16 -16.53
N SER A 245 -16.15 0.73 -15.54
CA SER A 245 -17.61 0.69 -15.45
C SER A 245 -18.15 1.85 -14.63
N ALA A 246 -19.34 2.34 -14.98
CA ALA A 246 -20.13 3.25 -14.16
C ALA A 246 -21.52 2.62 -13.95
N THR A 247 -21.88 2.35 -12.70
CA THR A 247 -23.16 1.70 -12.34
C THR A 247 -24.02 2.68 -11.55
N HIS A 248 -25.27 2.86 -11.97
CA HIS A 248 -26.27 3.60 -11.21
C HIS A 248 -26.86 2.73 -10.10
N GLN A 249 -26.91 3.22 -8.86
CA GLN A 249 -27.56 2.56 -7.73
C GLN A 249 -28.86 3.28 -7.37
N PHE A 250 -29.94 2.50 -7.23
CA PHE A 250 -31.26 2.98 -6.81
C PHE A 250 -31.40 3.08 -5.29
#